data_AF-A0A970XWS5-F1
#
_entry.id   AF-A0A970XWS5-F1
#
_cell.length_a   1.000
_cell.length_b   1.000
_cell.length_c   1.000
_cell.angle_alpha   90.00
_cell.angle_beta   90.00
_cell.angle_gamma   90.00
#
_symmetry.space_group_name_H-M   'P 1'
#
loop_
_entity.id
_entity.type
_entity.pdbx_description
1 polymer ?
#
loop_
_entity_poly.entity_id
_entity_poly.type
_entity_poly.pdbx_seq_one_letter_code
_entity_poly.pdbx_strand_id
1 'polypeptide(L)'
;MEEEIKKQEENMNQEEAENSENESEGLKNKLGALEKESAGRELKINELERKLSDVSKKHKETENSLANAVNSYRTLITGNNAEIPAELIHGKSIEEIDNSLMSAKILVNKIRQGLESEVSATRIPGGAPVRGEPDIS
;
A
#
# COMPACT_ATOMS: atom_id res chain seq x y z
N MET A 1 55.95 61.66 -33.02
CA MET A 1 56.27 60.79 -31.86
C MET A 1 55.23 60.95 -30.76
N GLU A 2 54.98 62.14 -30.21
CA GLU A 2 53.90 62.34 -29.19
C GLU A 2 52.48 62.08 -29.72
N GLU A 3 52.14 62.54 -30.95
CA GLU A 3 50.82 62.25 -31.56
C GLU A 3 50.58 60.75 -31.82
N GLU A 4 51.65 60.00 -32.06
CA GLU A 4 51.61 58.58 -32.39
C GLU A 4 51.35 57.72 -31.15
N ILE A 5 51.99 58.09 -30.04
CA ILE A 5 51.76 57.48 -28.72
C ILE A 5 50.33 57.75 -28.25
N LYS A 6 49.84 58.98 -28.40
CA LYS A 6 48.47 59.33 -28.03
C LYS A 6 47.41 58.56 -28.82
N LYS A 7 47.66 58.35 -30.12
CA LYS A 7 46.78 57.54 -30.98
C LYS A 7 46.80 56.05 -30.59
N GLN A 8 47.95 55.53 -30.20
CA GLN A 8 48.05 54.16 -29.69
C GLN A 8 47.31 53.98 -28.37
N GLU A 9 47.41 54.94 -27.43
CA GLU A 9 46.69 54.92 -26.16
C GLU A 9 45.16 55.01 -26.36
N GLU A 10 44.69 55.86 -27.27
CA GLU A 10 43.26 55.95 -27.61
C GLU A 10 42.73 54.63 -28.22
N ASN A 11 43.50 53.98 -29.10
CA ASN A 11 43.13 52.69 -29.66
C ASN A 11 43.11 51.56 -28.62
N MET A 12 44.11 51.51 -27.73
CA MET A 12 44.15 50.52 -26.64
C MET A 12 42.97 50.68 -25.69
N ASN A 13 42.63 51.92 -25.32
CA ASN A 13 41.47 52.19 -24.47
C ASN A 13 40.14 51.84 -25.17
N GLN A 14 40.05 52.02 -26.49
CA GLN A 14 38.88 51.58 -27.27
C GLN A 14 38.77 50.05 -27.33
N GLU A 15 39.86 49.33 -27.58
CA GLU A 15 39.85 47.86 -27.58
C GLU A 15 39.52 47.28 -26.19
N GLU A 16 40.03 47.86 -25.11
CA GLU A 16 39.67 47.43 -23.75
C GLU A 16 38.19 47.71 -23.44
N ALA A 17 37.66 48.86 -23.86
CA ALA A 17 36.25 49.18 -23.69
C ALA A 17 35.36 48.21 -24.46
N GLU A 18 35.66 47.94 -25.75
CA GLU A 18 34.92 46.99 -26.58
C GLU A 18 34.99 45.57 -26.03
N ASN A 19 36.16 45.13 -25.54
CA ASN A 19 36.31 43.79 -24.97
C ASN A 19 35.51 43.64 -23.66
N SER A 20 35.48 44.69 -22.83
CA SER A 20 34.69 44.71 -21.59
C SER A 20 33.17 44.75 -21.87
N GLU A 21 32.72 45.44 -22.92
CA GLU A 21 31.32 45.43 -23.35
C GLU A 21 30.92 44.06 -23.88
N ASN A 22 31.75 43.43 -24.70
CA ASN A 22 31.52 42.08 -25.22
C ASN A 22 31.42 41.04 -24.09
N GLU A 23 32.29 41.13 -23.07
CA GLU A 23 32.24 40.25 -21.91
C GLU A 23 30.98 40.48 -21.07
N SER A 24 30.59 41.74 -20.85
CA SER A 24 29.35 42.10 -20.15
C SER A 24 28.11 41.59 -20.87
N GLU A 25 28.07 41.69 -22.20
CA GLU A 25 26.98 41.18 -23.02
C GLU A 25 26.94 39.64 -22.99
N GLY A 26 28.09 38.97 -23.07
CA GLY A 26 28.21 37.53 -22.90
C GLY A 26 27.70 37.03 -21.55
N LEU A 27 28.06 37.72 -20.47
CA LEU A 27 27.60 37.41 -19.11
C LEU A 27 26.09 37.63 -18.95
N LYS A 28 25.54 38.73 -19.47
CA LYS A 28 24.08 39.00 -19.46
C LYS A 28 23.30 37.91 -20.19
N ASN A 29 23.79 37.49 -21.36
CA ASN A 29 23.17 36.42 -22.13
C ASN A 29 23.18 35.09 -21.36
N LYS A 30 24.31 34.76 -20.72
CA LYS A 30 24.43 33.55 -19.91
C LYS A 30 23.55 33.59 -18.66
N LEU A 31 23.46 34.74 -18.00
CA LEU A 31 22.56 34.95 -16.86
C LEU A 31 21.10 34.75 -17.26
N GLY A 32 20.66 35.38 -18.36
CA GLY A 32 19.30 35.22 -18.86
C GLY A 32 18.97 33.78 -19.29
N ALA A 33 19.95 33.03 -19.81
CA ALA A 33 19.78 31.61 -20.12
C ALA A 33 19.61 30.76 -18.84
N LEU A 34 20.44 31.00 -17.82
CA LEU A 34 20.37 30.30 -16.54
C LEU A 34 19.08 30.62 -15.78
N GLU A 35 18.62 31.88 -15.81
CA GLU A 35 17.35 32.28 -15.21
C GLU A 35 16.16 31.56 -15.86
N LYS A 36 16.14 31.48 -17.20
CA LYS A 36 15.12 30.72 -17.93
C LYS A 36 15.14 29.24 -17.60
N GLU A 37 16.33 28.65 -17.52
CA GLU A 37 16.48 27.25 -17.15
C GLU A 37 16.01 26.99 -15.71
N SER A 38 16.39 27.86 -14.78
CA SER A 38 15.96 27.76 -13.38
C SER A 38 14.45 27.89 -13.25
N ALA A 39 13.83 28.85 -13.95
CA ALA A 39 12.38 28.98 -13.98
C ALA A 39 11.70 27.73 -14.57
N GLY A 40 12.27 27.14 -15.63
CA GLY A 40 11.78 25.90 -16.22
C GLY A 40 11.87 24.71 -15.25
N ARG A 41 12.98 24.59 -14.52
CA ARG A 41 13.17 23.55 -13.49
C ARG A 41 12.19 23.73 -12.33
N GLU A 42 11.96 24.97 -11.87
CA GLU A 42 11.01 25.29 -10.81
C GLU A 42 9.58 24.86 -11.18
N LEU A 43 9.15 25.15 -12.42
CA LEU A 43 7.85 24.68 -12.92
C LEU A 43 7.77 23.15 -12.93
N LYS A 44 8.85 22.46 -13.31
CA LYS A 44 8.87 21.00 -13.35
C LYS A 44 8.83 20.37 -11.96
N ILE A 45 9.53 20.97 -10.99
CA ILE A 45 9.49 20.54 -9.58
C ILE A 45 8.06 20.65 -9.06
N ASN A 46 7.43 21.80 -9.23
CA ASN A 46 6.04 22.02 -8.82
C ASN A 46 5.06 21.03 -9.49
N GLU A 47 5.26 20.69 -10.76
CA GLU A 47 4.46 19.68 -11.47
C GLU A 47 4.65 18.27 -10.88
N LEU A 48 5.90 17.88 -10.61
CA LEU A 48 6.23 16.57 -10.04
C LEU A 48 5.71 16.44 -8.60
N GLU A 49 5.82 17.47 -7.79
CA GLU A 49 5.29 17.50 -6.43
C GLU A 49 3.76 17.32 -6.41
N ARG A 50 3.05 18.00 -7.32
CA ARG A 50 1.60 17.81 -7.48
C ARG A 50 1.27 16.37 -7.86
N LYS A 51 1.97 15.81 -8.86
CA LYS A 51 1.79 14.41 -9.28
C LYS A 51 2.06 13.43 -8.14
N LEU A 52 3.11 13.67 -7.35
CA LEU A 52 3.45 12.83 -6.21
C LEU A 52 2.37 12.89 -5.13
N SER A 53 1.85 14.09 -4.84
CA SER A 53 0.72 14.28 -3.93
C SER A 53 -0.53 13.52 -4.39
N ASP A 54 -0.87 13.62 -5.68
CA ASP A 54 -2.05 12.96 -6.24
C ASP A 54 -1.92 11.43 -6.24
N VAL A 55 -0.75 10.91 -6.61
CA VAL A 55 -0.48 9.46 -6.57
C VAL A 55 -0.53 8.94 -5.13
N SER A 56 0.06 9.68 -4.18
CA SER A 56 0.03 9.31 -2.76
C SER A 56 -1.40 9.27 -2.20
N LYS A 57 -2.24 10.24 -2.55
CA LYS A 57 -3.67 10.26 -2.17
C LYS A 57 -4.41 9.06 -2.75
N LYS A 58 -4.30 8.83 -4.06
CA LYS A 58 -4.93 7.68 -4.73
C LYS A 58 -4.47 6.36 -4.13
N HIS A 59 -3.19 6.22 -3.82
CA HIS A 59 -2.66 5.02 -3.19
C HIS A 59 -3.34 4.74 -1.84
N LYS A 60 -3.43 5.74 -0.96
CA LYS A 60 -4.12 5.62 0.33
C LYS A 60 -5.61 5.32 0.17
N GLU A 61 -6.28 5.96 -0.79
CA GLU A 61 -7.69 5.69 -1.09
C GLU A 61 -7.90 4.23 -1.53
N THR A 62 -7.05 3.73 -2.43
CA THR A 62 -7.12 2.34 -2.88
C THR A 62 -6.81 1.34 -1.78
N GLU A 63 -5.83 1.64 -0.91
CA GLU A 63 -5.47 0.80 0.24
C GLU A 63 -6.64 0.71 1.24
N ASN A 64 -7.26 1.85 1.57
CA ASN A 64 -8.43 1.89 2.44
C ASN A 64 -9.62 1.15 1.81
N SER A 65 -9.87 1.33 0.51
CA SER A 65 -10.94 0.62 -0.20
C SER A 65 -10.70 -0.89 -0.19
N LEU A 66 -9.46 -1.33 -0.38
CA LEU A 66 -9.10 -2.75 -0.34
C LEU A 66 -9.29 -3.32 1.07
N ALA A 67 -8.81 -2.62 2.10
CA ALA A 67 -8.99 -3.03 3.49
C ALA A 67 -10.48 -3.15 3.86
N ASN A 68 -11.30 -2.19 3.43
CA ASN A 68 -12.76 -2.23 3.64
C ASN A 68 -13.41 -3.40 2.90
N ALA A 69 -12.99 -3.68 1.66
CA ALA A 69 -13.51 -4.81 0.88
C ALA A 69 -13.16 -6.16 1.53
N VAL A 70 -11.90 -6.34 1.97
CA VAL A 70 -11.47 -7.54 2.69
C VAL A 70 -12.23 -7.72 4.00
N ASN A 71 -12.42 -6.65 4.77
CA ASN A 71 -13.19 -6.73 6.01
C ASN A 71 -14.66 -7.09 5.76
N SER A 72 -15.28 -6.49 4.73
CA SER A 72 -16.65 -6.82 4.32
C SER A 72 -16.77 -8.28 3.89
N TYR A 73 -15.79 -8.79 3.14
CA TYR A 73 -15.72 -10.20 2.76
C TYR A 73 -15.64 -11.10 4.00
N ARG A 74 -14.78 -10.78 4.96
CA ARG A 74 -14.68 -11.50 6.23
C ARG A 74 -16.02 -11.52 6.97
N THR A 75 -16.71 -10.39 7.09
CA THR A 75 -18.02 -10.30 7.74
C THR A 75 -19.06 -11.19 7.04
N LEU A 76 -19.10 -11.20 5.70
CA LEU A 76 -19.99 -12.07 4.94
C LEU A 76 -19.69 -13.55 5.17
N ILE A 77 -18.42 -13.93 5.18
CA ILE A 77 -18.00 -15.31 5.44
C ILE A 77 -18.37 -15.75 6.86
N THR A 78 -18.08 -14.93 7.87
CA THR A 78 -18.47 -15.24 9.26
C THR A 78 -19.99 -15.35 9.40
N GLY A 79 -20.76 -14.46 8.78
CA GLY A 79 -22.23 -14.50 8.84
C GLY A 79 -22.82 -15.75 8.16
N ASN A 80 -22.23 -16.20 7.06
CA ASN A 80 -22.70 -17.38 6.33
C ASN A 80 -22.28 -18.72 6.97
N ASN A 81 -21.34 -18.71 7.92
CA ASN A 81 -20.82 -19.92 8.56
C ASN A 81 -20.97 -19.84 10.09
N ALA A 82 -22.22 -19.71 10.58
CA ALA A 82 -22.51 -19.56 12.01
C ALA A 82 -22.05 -20.74 12.89
N GLU A 83 -21.81 -21.92 12.30
CA GLU A 83 -21.26 -23.09 13.01
C GLU A 83 -19.76 -22.95 13.33
N ILE A 84 -19.07 -22.01 12.69
CA ILE A 84 -17.63 -21.81 12.82
C ILE A 84 -17.38 -20.58 13.70
N PRO A 85 -16.62 -20.71 14.80
CA PRO A 85 -16.22 -19.57 15.62
C PRO A 85 -15.50 -18.50 14.80
N ALA A 86 -15.90 -17.24 14.98
CA ALA A 86 -15.39 -16.11 14.22
C ALA A 86 -13.87 -15.89 14.41
N GLU A 87 -13.33 -16.36 15.55
CA GLU A 87 -11.91 -16.32 15.90
C GLU A 87 -11.06 -17.20 14.97
N LEU A 88 -11.66 -18.23 14.35
CA LEU A 88 -10.96 -19.14 13.43
C LEU A 88 -10.91 -18.61 11.99
N ILE A 89 -11.66 -17.56 11.67
CA ILE A 89 -11.69 -16.95 10.33
C ILE A 89 -10.88 -15.65 10.41
N HIS A 90 -9.65 -15.67 9.87
CA HIS A 90 -8.69 -14.56 9.98
C HIS A 90 -7.89 -14.35 8.69
N GLY A 91 -7.36 -13.14 8.50
CA GLY A 91 -6.53 -12.79 7.34
C GLY A 91 -6.65 -11.32 6.95
N LYS A 92 -5.65 -10.84 6.19
CA LYS A 92 -5.60 -9.51 5.57
C LYS A 92 -5.81 -9.56 4.05
N SER A 93 -5.84 -10.74 3.46
CA SER A 93 -6.23 -10.98 2.07
C SER A 93 -7.40 -11.96 1.99
N ILE A 94 -8.06 -12.00 0.83
CA ILE A 94 -9.13 -12.96 0.55
C ILE A 94 -8.59 -14.40 0.67
N GLU A 95 -7.40 -14.66 0.13
CA GLU A 95 -6.77 -15.99 0.16
C GLU A 95 -6.48 -16.45 1.59
N GLU A 96 -6.00 -15.56 2.46
CA GLU A 96 -5.77 -15.88 3.88
C GLU A 96 -7.09 -16.19 4.60
N ILE A 97 -8.16 -15.44 4.31
CA ILE A 97 -9.49 -15.68 4.85
C ILE A 97 -10.02 -17.05 4.38
N ASP A 98 -9.86 -17.38 3.11
CA ASP A 98 -10.33 -18.66 2.57
C ASP A 98 -9.57 -19.86 3.16
N ASN A 99 -8.25 -19.72 3.29
CA ASN A 99 -7.41 -20.74 3.90
C ASN A 99 -7.75 -20.96 5.38
N SER A 100 -7.98 -19.89 6.14
CA SER A 100 -8.39 -19.99 7.54
C SER A 100 -9.78 -20.62 7.67
N LEU A 101 -10.74 -20.24 6.81
CA LEU A 101 -12.06 -20.86 6.75
C LEU A 101 -11.99 -22.37 6.45
N MET A 102 -11.17 -22.77 5.48
CA MET A 102 -10.99 -24.18 5.13
C MET A 102 -10.43 -24.97 6.32
N SER A 103 -9.42 -24.42 6.98
CA SER A 103 -8.81 -25.02 8.17
C SER A 103 -9.80 -25.15 9.32
N ALA A 104 -10.60 -24.10 9.54
CA ALA A 104 -11.65 -24.07 10.55
C ALA A 104 -12.74 -25.13 10.28
N LYS A 105 -13.18 -25.28 9.03
CA LYS A 105 -14.14 -26.33 8.61
C LYS A 105 -13.60 -27.73 8.91
N ILE A 106 -12.34 -27.98 8.59
CA ILE A 106 -11.69 -29.28 8.87
C ILE A 106 -11.69 -29.55 10.38
N LEU A 107 -11.33 -28.55 11.20
CA LEU A 107 -11.28 -28.70 12.65
C LEU A 107 -12.66 -29.01 13.24
N VAL A 108 -13.68 -28.22 12.88
CA VAL A 108 -15.06 -28.41 13.37
C VAL A 108 -15.59 -29.79 12.96
N ASN A 109 -15.34 -30.23 11.73
CA ASN A 109 -15.74 -31.57 11.28
C ASN A 109 -15.05 -32.69 12.07
N LYS A 110 -13.75 -32.56 12.37
CA LYS A 110 -13.03 -33.54 13.21
C LYS A 110 -13.61 -33.59 14.63
N ILE A 111 -13.94 -32.44 15.22
CA ILE A 111 -14.57 -32.37 16.54
C ILE A 111 -15.93 -33.06 16.52
N ARG A 112 -16.76 -32.78 15.51
CA ARG A 112 -18.07 -33.41 15.33
C ARG A 112 -17.97 -34.94 15.24
N GLN A 113 -17.07 -35.44 14.40
CA GLN A 113 -16.81 -36.88 14.26
C GLN A 113 -16.32 -37.52 15.56
N GLY A 114 -15.44 -36.84 16.30
CA GLY A 114 -14.96 -37.31 17.61
C GLY A 114 -16.09 -37.44 18.63
N LEU A 115 -16.95 -36.43 18.71
CA LEU A 115 -18.09 -36.42 19.63
C LEU A 115 -19.14 -37.48 19.27
N GLU A 116 -19.45 -37.67 17.98
CA GLU A 116 -20.37 -38.73 17.52
C GLU A 116 -19.85 -40.13 17.87
N SER A 117 -18.55 -40.35 17.75
CA SER A 117 -17.89 -41.60 18.14
C SER A 117 -17.99 -41.83 19.66
N GLU A 118 -17.75 -40.80 20.47
CA GLU A 118 -17.83 -40.87 21.93
C GLU A 118 -19.27 -41.13 22.42
N VAL A 119 -20.25 -40.43 21.85
CA VAL A 119 -21.68 -40.64 22.14
C VAL A 119 -22.11 -42.06 21.77
N SER A 120 -21.65 -42.58 20.64
CA SER A 120 -21.95 -43.95 20.21
C SER A 120 -21.31 -45.01 21.12
N ALA A 121 -20.08 -44.76 21.60
CA ALA A 121 -19.40 -45.65 22.55
C ALA A 121 -20.04 -45.64 23.95
N THR A 122 -20.63 -44.52 24.35
CA THR A 122 -21.29 -44.35 25.66
C THR A 122 -22.76 -44.79 25.66
N ARG A 123 -23.34 -45.08 24.47
CA ARG A 123 -24.71 -45.58 24.33
C ARG A 123 -24.80 -47.03 24.80
N ILE A 124 -25.04 -47.21 26.11
CA ILE A 124 -25.28 -48.52 26.73
C ILE A 124 -26.55 -49.12 26.10
N PRO A 125 -26.52 -50.34 25.52
CA PRO A 125 -27.72 -50.99 25.02
C PRO A 125 -28.69 -51.23 26.18
N GLY A 126 -29.79 -50.50 26.19
CA GLY A 126 -30.86 -50.67 27.17
C GLY A 126 -31.39 -52.09 27.12
N GLY A 127 -31.13 -52.86 28.18
CA GLY A 127 -31.53 -54.25 28.26
C GLY A 127 -31.30 -54.86 29.63
N ALA A 128 -31.59 -54.12 30.71
CA ALA A 128 -31.81 -54.77 31.99
C ALA A 128 -33.16 -55.52 31.89
N PRO A 129 -33.18 -56.86 32.03
CA PRO A 129 -34.42 -57.61 31.95
C PRO A 129 -35.38 -57.15 33.06
N VAL A 130 -36.65 -56.96 32.70
CA VAL A 130 -37.73 -56.69 33.65
C VAL A 130 -37.71 -57.83 34.67
N ARG A 131 -37.58 -57.50 35.96
CA ARG A 131 -37.71 -58.50 37.04
C ARG A 131 -39.12 -59.08 36.96
N GLY A 132 -39.23 -60.38 36.66
CA GLY A 132 -40.45 -61.12 36.89
C GLY A 132 -40.80 -61.05 38.37
N GLU A 133 -42.06 -60.79 38.70
CA GLU A 133 -42.56 -60.83 40.08
C GLU A 133 -42.32 -62.23 40.67
N PRO A 134 -42.01 -62.36 41.97
CA PRO A 134 -41.79 -63.67 42.58
C PRO A 134 -43.12 -64.44 42.65
N ASP A 135 -43.12 -65.66 42.12
CA ASP A 135 -44.20 -66.63 42.31
C ASP A 135 -44.25 -67.06 43.78
N ILE A 136 -45.29 -66.62 44.48
CA ILE A 136 -45.63 -67.03 45.84
C ILE A 136 -46.81 -68.00 45.78
N SER A 137 -46.48 -69.28 45.71
CA SER A 137 -47.40 -70.40 46.00
C SER A 137 -47.34 -70.79 47.48
#